data_AF-A0A8H7L7J7-F1
#
_entry.id   AF-A0A8H7L7J7-F1
#
_cell.length_a   1.000
_cell.length_b   1.000
_cell.length_c   1.000
_cell.angle_alpha   90.00
_cell.angle_beta   90.00
_cell.angle_gamma   90.00
#
_symmetry.space_group_name_H-M   'P 1'
#
loop_
_entity.id
_entity.type
_entity.pdbx_description
1 polymer ?
#
loop_
_entity_poly.entity_id
_entity_poly.type
_entity_poly.pdbx_seq_one_letter_code
_entity_poly.pdbx_strand_id
1 'polypeptide(L)'
;MSQLFMPLSQDNYELSLQGPQSPATQLQPQPEFLFAAATSQVSHLADVLTLISAIDRHALMIISQYGITFFLEYNHILNAQVSVDASLFSAFEYHWLGADLDGNFSENVPKNVQLGIDVHRLTDAFAAAAATVVPRLKKAASAAGVDTVLCYIKYRGDGFPLVVEFEDRLMSEQIEFSTFHLDIDFPYGDENPELQSQPDHSLTIDHSRLQFEVILQSDILANMLQDLQNLNTEDLFVFVSNKRGVSGPNHVNFVSKGAIGYLKLIFPSARTMLQKLEIYKDSEGEPVQTTDSILSTLGFLPFIRVFRAVKLLSKCKIMKDFNGVFLIQLLCRNTAAKSYPGTLIAFNMLEKSEIGGTGQTVDIDIDSLFDDQVYQVREYNDNPHEGATASREVQENQVFDSNEPFSYAAFRRRPSNSESESKRSRMEGETGATGSTETPLFL
;
A
#
# COMPACT_ATOMS: atom_id res chain seq x y z
N MET A 1 -30.74 -4.73 -3.78
CA MET A 1 -31.19 -4.83 -2.38
C MET A 1 -31.60 -6.27 -2.12
N SER A 2 -30.65 -7.08 -1.65
CA SER A 2 -30.85 -8.48 -1.30
C SER A 2 -30.42 -8.61 0.16
N GLN A 3 -31.39 -8.85 1.02
CA GLN A 3 -31.20 -9.07 2.45
C GLN A 3 -30.36 -10.34 2.63
N LEU A 4 -29.23 -10.21 3.31
CA LEU A 4 -28.46 -11.33 3.84
C LEU A 4 -29.33 -12.06 4.87
N PHE A 5 -29.87 -13.21 4.47
CA PHE A 5 -30.49 -14.16 5.39
C PHE A 5 -29.38 -14.93 6.11
N MET A 6 -29.22 -14.69 7.41
CA MET A 6 -28.54 -15.64 8.29
C MET A 6 -29.50 -16.80 8.59
N PRO A 7 -29.15 -18.07 8.31
CA PRO A 7 -29.84 -19.18 8.93
C PRO A 7 -29.32 -19.33 10.36
N LEU A 8 -30.09 -18.85 11.34
CA LEU A 8 -29.98 -19.31 12.72
C LEU A 8 -30.44 -20.77 12.73
N SER A 9 -29.53 -21.71 12.96
CA SER A 9 -29.87 -23.08 13.29
C SER A 9 -30.64 -23.09 14.61
N GLN A 10 -31.94 -23.33 14.55
CA GLN A 10 -32.76 -23.63 15.72
C GLN A 10 -32.49 -25.07 16.15
N ASP A 11 -31.64 -25.25 17.15
CA ASP A 11 -31.61 -26.50 17.91
C ASP A 11 -32.86 -26.56 18.80
N ASN A 12 -33.78 -27.46 18.43
CA ASN A 12 -34.94 -27.83 19.22
C ASN A 12 -34.48 -28.48 20.54
N TYR A 13 -34.59 -27.76 21.66
CA TYR A 13 -34.57 -28.35 23.00
C TYR A 13 -36.00 -28.54 23.49
N GLU A 14 -36.50 -29.77 23.38
CA GLU A 14 -37.69 -30.21 24.12
C GLU A 14 -37.37 -30.26 25.62
N LEU A 15 -38.16 -29.54 26.42
CA LEU A 15 -38.14 -29.56 27.88
C LEU A 15 -38.64 -30.92 28.40
N SER A 16 -37.72 -31.76 28.90
CA SER A 16 -38.05 -32.83 29.83
C SER A 16 -37.37 -32.55 31.18
N LEU A 17 -38.21 -32.47 32.23
CA LEU A 17 -37.85 -32.12 33.59
C LEU A 17 -37.53 -33.38 34.41
N GLN A 18 -36.47 -33.27 35.24
CA GLN A 18 -36.12 -33.99 36.49
C GLN A 18 -35.02 -35.07 36.47
N GLY A 19 -33.87 -34.75 37.10
CA GLY A 19 -32.87 -35.71 37.61
C GLY A 19 -31.45 -35.11 37.72
N PRO A 20 -30.62 -35.42 38.75
CA PRO A 20 -29.72 -34.43 39.38
C PRO A 20 -28.25 -34.41 38.91
N GLN A 21 -27.71 -33.18 38.85
CA GLN A 21 -26.33 -32.68 39.08
C GLN A 21 -25.10 -33.53 38.67
N SER A 22 -24.32 -33.01 37.69
CA SER A 22 -22.84 -32.79 37.65
C SER A 22 -22.37 -32.52 36.21
N PRO A 23 -21.20 -31.88 35.94
CA PRO A 23 -20.56 -30.71 36.55
C PRO A 23 -20.51 -29.51 35.57
N ALA A 24 -20.02 -28.37 36.05
CA ALA A 24 -19.83 -27.09 35.37
C ALA A 24 -19.76 -27.14 33.82
N THR A 25 -20.80 -26.62 33.16
CA THR A 25 -20.73 -26.14 31.79
C THR A 25 -19.60 -25.12 31.73
N GLN A 26 -18.49 -25.46 31.09
CA GLN A 26 -17.48 -24.49 30.70
C GLN A 26 -18.20 -23.45 29.83
N LEU A 27 -18.45 -22.28 30.41
CA LEU A 27 -18.87 -21.10 29.65
C LEU A 27 -17.82 -20.90 28.56
N GLN A 28 -18.16 -21.23 27.33
CA GLN A 28 -17.37 -20.78 26.19
C GLN A 28 -17.29 -19.26 26.32
N PRO A 29 -16.08 -18.67 26.33
CA PRO A 29 -15.95 -17.22 26.40
C PRO A 29 -16.73 -16.63 25.22
N GLN A 30 -17.72 -15.79 25.53
CA GLN A 30 -18.39 -15.03 24.48
C GLN A 30 -17.38 -14.07 23.85
N PRO A 31 -17.36 -13.94 22.52
CA PRO A 31 -16.39 -13.09 21.86
C PRO A 31 -16.68 -11.63 22.21
N GLU A 32 -15.65 -10.91 22.67
CA GLU A 32 -15.72 -9.46 22.93
C GLU A 32 -15.69 -8.65 21.63
N PHE A 33 -15.27 -9.28 20.53
CA PHE A 33 -15.05 -8.67 19.23
C PHE A 33 -15.60 -9.56 18.10
N LEU A 34 -16.19 -8.94 17.09
CA LEU A 34 -16.65 -9.63 15.89
C LEU A 34 -16.25 -8.85 14.64
N PHE A 35 -15.47 -9.52 13.79
CA PHE A 35 -15.07 -9.05 12.48
C PHE A 35 -15.58 -9.99 11.40
N ALA A 36 -16.14 -9.41 10.33
CA ALA A 36 -16.47 -10.11 9.11
C ALA A 36 -16.23 -9.21 7.90
N ALA A 37 -15.57 -9.72 6.87
CA ALA A 37 -15.40 -9.03 5.60
C ALA A 37 -15.66 -9.98 4.43
N ALA A 38 -16.22 -9.45 3.33
CA ALA A 38 -16.49 -10.21 2.12
C ALA A 38 -15.91 -9.50 0.89
N THR A 39 -15.29 -10.23 -0.03
CA THR A 39 -14.79 -9.66 -1.29
C THR A 39 -14.78 -10.69 -2.42
N SER A 40 -14.87 -10.22 -3.66
CA SER A 40 -14.60 -11.01 -4.86
C SER A 40 -13.19 -10.78 -5.43
N GLN A 41 -12.39 -9.91 -4.80
CA GLN A 41 -11.07 -9.51 -5.26
C GLN A 41 -9.97 -10.43 -4.72
N VAL A 42 -10.18 -11.74 -4.84
CA VAL A 42 -9.31 -12.78 -4.26
C VAL A 42 -7.90 -12.76 -4.87
N SER A 43 -7.79 -12.59 -6.19
CA SER A 43 -6.49 -12.50 -6.87
C SER A 43 -5.64 -11.34 -6.36
N HIS A 44 -6.27 -10.18 -6.13
CA HIS A 44 -5.58 -9.00 -5.60
C HIS A 44 -5.04 -9.25 -4.18
N LEU A 45 -5.82 -9.89 -3.31
CA LEU A 45 -5.34 -10.28 -1.98
C LEU A 45 -4.23 -11.34 -2.05
N ALA A 46 -4.34 -12.31 -2.96
CA ALA A 46 -3.30 -13.32 -3.16
C ALA A 46 -1.96 -12.69 -3.60
N ASP A 47 -2.02 -11.71 -4.50
CA ASP A 47 -0.88 -10.93 -4.96
C ASP A 47 -0.23 -10.14 -3.81
N VAL A 48 -1.04 -9.48 -2.98
CA VAL A 48 -0.57 -8.76 -1.78
C VAL A 48 0.08 -9.69 -0.76
N LEU A 49 -0.52 -10.87 -0.52
CA LEU A 49 0.03 -11.89 0.40
C LEU A 49 1.34 -12.49 -0.12
N THR A 50 1.44 -12.75 -1.43
CA THR A 50 2.66 -13.25 -2.11
C THR A 50 3.83 -12.27 -1.98
N LEU A 51 3.54 -10.99 -1.90
CA LEU A 51 4.52 -9.95 -1.66
C LEU A 51 5.02 -9.96 -0.22
N ILE A 52 4.12 -9.96 0.77
CA ILE A 52 4.53 -9.91 2.18
C ILE A 52 5.22 -11.21 2.63
N SER A 53 4.87 -12.36 2.06
CA SER A 53 5.56 -13.63 2.34
C SER A 53 7.04 -13.65 1.95
N ALA A 54 7.49 -12.72 1.09
CA ALA A 54 8.89 -12.57 0.72
C ALA A 54 9.73 -11.83 1.77
N ILE A 55 9.08 -11.19 2.74
CA ILE A 55 9.71 -10.39 3.78
C ILE A 55 9.89 -11.24 5.03
N ASP A 56 8.80 -11.75 5.58
CA ASP A 56 8.87 -12.66 6.72
C ASP A 56 7.80 -13.76 6.59
N ARG A 57 7.99 -14.85 7.34
CA ARG A 57 7.01 -15.91 7.45
C ARG A 57 5.81 -15.49 8.26
N HIS A 58 6.02 -14.69 9.30
CA HIS A 58 4.96 -14.24 10.19
C HIS A 58 4.70 -12.75 10.01
N ALA A 59 3.45 -12.34 10.19
CA ALA A 59 3.06 -10.94 10.16
C ALA A 59 2.12 -10.63 11.31
N LEU A 60 2.22 -9.40 11.82
CA LEU A 60 1.19 -8.82 12.65
C LEU A 60 0.08 -8.30 11.73
N MET A 61 -1.09 -8.92 11.78
CA MET A 61 -2.28 -8.44 11.11
C MET A 61 -3.06 -7.56 12.07
N ILE A 62 -3.36 -6.34 11.64
CA ILE A 62 -4.10 -5.32 12.37
C ILE A 62 -5.42 -5.08 11.66
N ILE A 63 -6.53 -5.37 12.35
CA ILE A 63 -7.89 -5.15 11.87
C ILE A 63 -8.41 -3.86 12.52
N SER A 64 -8.86 -2.93 11.70
CA SER A 64 -9.43 -1.66 12.11
C SER A 64 -10.76 -1.41 11.41
N GLN A 65 -11.50 -0.38 11.84
CA GLN A 65 -12.70 0.08 11.13
C GLN A 65 -12.42 0.60 9.70
N TYR A 66 -11.17 0.89 9.36
CA TYR A 66 -10.77 1.43 8.07
C TYR A 66 -10.26 0.38 7.09
N GLY A 67 -9.99 -0.85 7.56
CA GLY A 67 -9.43 -1.91 6.73
C GLY A 67 -8.49 -2.82 7.51
N ILE A 68 -7.71 -3.58 6.75
CA ILE A 68 -6.74 -4.56 7.26
C ILE A 68 -5.34 -4.04 6.95
N THR A 69 -4.45 -4.06 7.94
CA THR A 69 -3.03 -3.76 7.77
C THR A 69 -2.19 -4.97 8.15
N PHE A 70 -1.14 -5.26 7.39
CA PHE A 70 -0.10 -6.23 7.77
C PHE A 70 1.18 -5.46 8.08
N PHE A 71 1.78 -5.75 9.22
CA PHE A 71 3.07 -5.24 9.62
C PHE A 71 4.06 -6.40 9.74
N LEU A 72 5.22 -6.25 9.10
CA LEU A 72 6.29 -7.23 9.08
C LEU A 72 7.62 -6.54 9.34
N GLU A 73 8.52 -7.23 10.00
CA GLU A 73 9.87 -6.75 10.28
C GLU A 73 10.89 -7.80 9.86
N TYR A 74 12.03 -7.35 9.33
CA TYR A 74 13.14 -8.19 8.93
C TYR A 74 14.44 -7.65 9.52
N ASN A 75 14.97 -8.39 10.50
CA ASN A 75 16.25 -8.13 11.16
C ASN A 75 16.41 -6.69 11.70
N HIS A 76 15.33 -6.00 12.08
CA HIS A 76 15.34 -4.61 12.55
C HIS A 76 15.93 -3.57 11.57
N ILE A 77 16.20 -3.95 10.33
CA ILE A 77 16.78 -3.09 9.28
C ILE A 77 15.81 -2.80 8.14
N LEU A 78 14.71 -3.55 8.09
CA LEU A 78 13.61 -3.39 7.15
C LEU A 78 12.32 -3.66 7.90
N ASN A 79 11.33 -2.80 7.77
CA ASN A 79 9.95 -3.16 8.06
C ASN A 79 9.05 -2.84 6.86
N ALA A 80 7.89 -3.46 6.84
CA ALA A 80 6.89 -3.25 5.83
C ALA A 80 5.50 -3.11 6.45
N GLN A 81 4.80 -2.07 6.04
CA GLN A 81 3.39 -1.86 6.34
C GLN A 81 2.58 -1.99 5.06
N VAL A 82 1.62 -2.89 5.04
CA VAL A 82 0.74 -3.15 3.91
C VAL A 82 -0.69 -2.91 4.34
N SER A 83 -1.31 -1.86 3.82
CA SER A 83 -2.67 -1.47 4.18
C SER A 83 -3.64 -1.72 3.03
N VAL A 84 -4.72 -2.42 3.34
CA VAL A 84 -5.85 -2.73 2.45
C VAL A 84 -7.08 -2.02 3.01
N ASP A 85 -7.51 -0.95 2.34
CA ASP A 85 -8.72 -0.19 2.72
C ASP A 85 -10.00 -1.04 2.65
N ALA A 86 -10.91 -0.79 3.59
CA ALA A 86 -12.20 -1.47 3.72
C ALA A 86 -13.05 -1.44 2.43
N SER A 87 -12.87 -0.44 1.56
CA SER A 87 -13.57 -0.34 0.27
C SER A 87 -13.20 -1.43 -0.75
N LEU A 88 -12.15 -2.23 -0.51
CA LEU A 88 -11.90 -3.45 -1.30
C LEU A 88 -13.00 -4.50 -1.09
N PHE A 89 -13.62 -4.48 0.09
CA PHE A 89 -14.59 -5.46 0.52
C PHE A 89 -16.00 -4.99 0.17
N SER A 90 -16.81 -5.90 -0.38
CA SER A 90 -18.23 -5.66 -0.64
C SER A 90 -19.05 -5.56 0.65
N ALA A 91 -18.59 -6.20 1.72
CA ALA A 91 -19.08 -6.03 3.08
C ALA A 91 -17.89 -5.98 4.04
N PHE A 92 -17.94 -5.09 5.03
CA PHE A 92 -16.90 -4.93 6.05
C PHE A 92 -17.56 -4.55 7.37
N GLU A 93 -17.64 -5.51 8.29
CA GLU A 93 -18.29 -5.41 9.58
C GLU A 93 -17.24 -5.48 10.69
N TYR A 94 -17.28 -4.49 11.58
CA TYR A 94 -16.32 -4.31 12.67
C TYR A 94 -17.09 -3.92 13.93
N HIS A 95 -17.28 -4.87 14.86
CA HIS A 95 -18.13 -4.71 16.03
C HIS A 95 -17.43 -5.11 17.32
N TRP A 96 -17.56 -4.25 18.33
CA TRP A 96 -17.16 -4.54 19.71
C TRP A 96 -18.41 -4.84 20.53
N LEU A 97 -18.45 -6.01 21.18
CA LEU A 97 -19.62 -6.52 21.90
C LEU A 97 -19.62 -6.12 23.38
N GLY A 98 -18.54 -5.47 23.86
CA GLY A 98 -18.37 -5.00 25.24
C GLY A 98 -18.76 -3.54 25.53
N ALA A 99 -19.68 -2.95 24.77
CA ALA A 99 -20.21 -1.62 25.11
C ALA A 99 -21.19 -1.72 26.30
N ASP A 100 -20.79 -1.21 27.46
CA ASP A 100 -21.58 -1.24 28.69
C ASP A 100 -23.02 -0.71 28.49
N LEU A 101 -23.96 -1.39 29.14
CA LEU A 101 -25.41 -1.08 29.16
C LEU A 101 -25.78 0.29 29.78
N ASP A 102 -24.80 1.05 30.26
CA ASP A 102 -25.02 2.28 31.04
C ASP A 102 -24.91 3.58 30.23
N GLY A 103 -24.75 3.53 28.90
CA GLY A 103 -24.88 4.71 28.04
C GLY A 103 -23.83 5.82 28.26
N ASN A 104 -22.86 5.59 29.13
CA ASN A 104 -21.65 6.39 29.24
C ASN A 104 -20.69 5.92 28.14
N PHE A 105 -20.77 6.58 26.98
CA PHE A 105 -19.68 6.59 26.02
C PHE A 105 -18.46 7.20 26.71
N SER A 106 -17.61 6.36 27.29
CA SER A 106 -16.22 6.76 27.41
C SER A 106 -15.75 7.03 25.98
N GLU A 107 -15.23 8.22 25.71
CA GLU A 107 -14.44 8.53 24.53
C GLU A 107 -13.21 7.61 24.47
N ASN A 108 -13.39 6.33 24.15
CA ASN A 108 -12.33 5.34 24.15
C ASN A 108 -12.16 4.84 22.73
N VAL A 109 -11.15 5.45 22.08
CA VAL A 109 -10.40 5.05 20.90
C VAL A 109 -10.82 3.69 20.32
N PRO A 110 -11.20 3.59 19.03
CA PRO A 110 -11.41 2.29 18.40
C PRO A 110 -10.11 1.50 18.49
N LYS A 111 -10.03 0.59 19.47
CA LYS A 111 -8.91 -0.33 19.64
C LYS A 111 -8.76 -1.08 18.34
N ASN A 112 -7.55 -1.15 17.80
CA ASN A 112 -7.27 -1.99 16.66
C ASN A 112 -7.08 -3.42 17.17
N VAL A 113 -7.63 -4.40 16.47
CA VAL A 113 -7.43 -5.81 16.84
C VAL A 113 -6.17 -6.31 16.18
N GLN A 114 -5.22 -6.79 16.97
CA GLN A 114 -3.93 -7.27 16.51
C GLN A 114 -3.83 -8.79 16.67
N LEU A 115 -3.36 -9.48 15.64
CA LEU A 115 -3.18 -10.92 15.65
C LEU A 115 -1.96 -11.32 14.82
N GLY A 116 -1.17 -12.26 15.32
CA GLY A 116 -0.09 -12.88 14.56
C GLY A 116 -0.61 -13.98 13.65
N ILE A 117 -0.11 -14.01 12.42
CA ILE A 117 -0.51 -14.98 11.38
C ILE A 117 0.70 -15.61 10.69
N ASP A 118 0.55 -16.86 10.21
CA ASP A 118 1.49 -17.48 9.26
C ASP A 118 1.10 -17.05 7.84
N VAL A 119 1.87 -16.11 7.30
CA VAL A 119 1.63 -15.49 6.00
C VAL A 119 1.75 -16.49 4.87
N HIS A 120 2.64 -17.50 4.99
CA HIS A 120 2.83 -18.48 3.92
C HIS A 120 1.59 -19.35 3.76
N ARG A 121 1.01 -19.81 4.88
CA ARG A 121 -0.24 -20.59 4.86
C ARG A 121 -1.40 -19.79 4.27
N LEU A 122 -1.51 -18.53 4.64
CA LEU A 122 -2.54 -17.64 4.09
C LEU A 122 -2.32 -17.41 2.59
N THR A 123 -1.07 -17.17 2.18
CA THR A 123 -0.68 -16.99 0.77
C THR A 123 -1.05 -18.22 -0.06
N ASP A 124 -0.71 -19.43 0.40
CA ASP A 124 -1.01 -20.67 -0.31
C ASP A 124 -2.52 -20.83 -0.55
N ALA A 125 -3.34 -20.56 0.46
CA ALA A 125 -4.79 -20.66 0.38
C ALA A 125 -5.38 -19.65 -0.62
N PHE A 126 -4.97 -18.37 -0.53
CA PHE A 126 -5.44 -17.33 -1.44
C PHE A 126 -4.95 -17.55 -2.89
N ALA A 127 -3.72 -18.03 -3.07
CA ALA A 127 -3.18 -18.35 -4.39
C ALA A 127 -3.92 -19.53 -5.03
N ALA A 128 -4.24 -20.57 -4.26
CA ALA A 128 -5.05 -21.70 -4.71
C ALA A 128 -6.46 -21.24 -5.13
N ALA A 129 -7.10 -20.43 -4.30
CA ALA A 129 -8.42 -19.86 -4.61
C ALA A 129 -8.40 -18.91 -5.82
N ALA A 130 -7.34 -18.10 -5.99
CA ALA A 130 -7.19 -17.23 -7.15
C ALA A 130 -7.00 -18.03 -8.46
N ALA A 131 -6.34 -19.19 -8.39
CA ALA A 131 -6.07 -20.04 -9.55
C ALA A 131 -7.31 -20.77 -10.09
N THR A 132 -8.41 -20.87 -9.33
CA THR A 132 -9.66 -21.49 -9.81
C THR A 132 -10.40 -20.61 -10.82
N VAL A 133 -10.06 -19.32 -10.91
CA VAL A 133 -10.54 -18.37 -11.93
C VAL A 133 -9.84 -18.66 -13.26
N VAL A 134 -10.13 -19.81 -13.87
CA VAL A 134 -9.54 -20.19 -15.17
C VAL A 134 -10.24 -19.42 -16.29
N PRO A 135 -9.51 -18.71 -17.18
CA PRO A 135 -10.10 -18.19 -18.41
C PRO A 135 -10.45 -19.38 -19.31
N ARG A 136 -11.72 -19.78 -19.35
CA ARG A 136 -12.18 -20.78 -20.31
C ARG A 136 -11.84 -20.30 -21.72
N LEU A 137 -10.98 -21.07 -22.40
CA LEU A 137 -10.56 -20.87 -23.78
C LEU A 137 -11.78 -20.55 -24.65
N LYS A 138 -11.71 -19.45 -25.40
CA LYS A 138 -12.70 -18.94 -26.37
C LYS A 138 -13.42 -20.05 -27.15
N LYS A 139 -14.53 -20.58 -26.64
CA LYS A 139 -15.55 -21.30 -27.44
C LYS A 139 -16.82 -21.59 -26.63
N ALA A 140 -17.57 -20.55 -26.30
CA ALA A 140 -19.04 -20.58 -26.30
C ALA A 140 -19.54 -19.18 -25.91
N ALA A 141 -20.19 -18.53 -26.87
CA ALA A 141 -21.07 -17.41 -26.58
C ALA A 141 -22.28 -17.95 -25.79
N SER A 142 -22.19 -17.92 -24.46
CA SER A 142 -23.37 -17.84 -23.61
C SER A 142 -23.02 -16.93 -22.42
N ALA A 143 -23.88 -15.95 -22.19
CA ALA A 143 -23.77 -14.93 -21.15
C ALA A 143 -24.04 -15.50 -19.74
N ALA A 144 -23.35 -16.58 -19.36
CA ALA A 144 -23.33 -17.11 -18.00
C ALA A 144 -22.03 -16.63 -17.34
N GLY A 145 -22.16 -15.84 -16.28
CA GLY A 145 -21.13 -14.95 -15.76
C GLY A 145 -19.78 -15.63 -15.48
N VAL A 146 -18.72 -14.81 -15.48
CA VAL A 146 -17.39 -15.18 -14.97
C VAL A 146 -17.56 -15.93 -13.65
N ASP A 147 -17.00 -17.14 -13.56
CA ASP A 147 -16.92 -17.87 -12.30
C ASP A 147 -15.97 -17.06 -11.39
N THR A 148 -16.56 -16.27 -10.49
CA THR A 148 -15.82 -15.46 -9.52
C THR A 148 -15.88 -16.16 -8.17
N VAL A 149 -14.72 -16.35 -7.55
CA VAL A 149 -14.63 -16.82 -6.18
C VAL A 149 -14.97 -15.65 -5.23
N LEU A 150 -15.90 -15.90 -4.31
CA LEU A 150 -16.16 -15.03 -3.17
C LEU A 150 -15.29 -15.48 -2.00
N CYS A 151 -14.78 -14.51 -1.25
CA CYS A 151 -13.96 -14.74 -0.07
C CYS A 151 -14.62 -14.06 1.12
N TYR A 152 -14.75 -14.79 2.22
CA TYR A 152 -15.23 -14.28 3.50
C TYR A 152 -14.14 -14.46 4.55
N ILE A 153 -13.80 -13.39 5.25
CA ILE A 153 -12.78 -13.38 6.32
C ILE A 153 -13.50 -13.07 7.62
N LYS A 154 -13.32 -13.90 8.64
CA LYS A 154 -14.01 -13.78 9.93
C LYS A 154 -13.01 -13.93 11.08
N TYR A 155 -13.14 -13.10 12.11
CA TYR A 155 -12.32 -13.19 13.32
C TYR A 155 -13.14 -12.80 14.56
N ARG A 156 -12.90 -13.47 15.68
CA ARG A 156 -13.69 -13.34 16.93
C ARG A 156 -12.89 -12.81 18.12
N GLY A 157 -11.67 -12.32 17.87
CA GLY A 157 -10.77 -11.86 18.93
C GLY A 157 -9.87 -12.97 19.47
N ASP A 158 -9.16 -12.66 20.55
CA ASP A 158 -8.07 -13.46 21.07
C ASP A 158 -8.48 -14.90 21.42
N GLY A 159 -7.60 -15.84 21.09
CA GLY A 159 -7.83 -17.27 21.32
C GLY A 159 -8.72 -17.97 20.27
N PHE A 160 -9.30 -17.22 19.32
CA PHE A 160 -10.03 -17.78 18.19
C PHE A 160 -9.16 -17.84 16.92
N PRO A 161 -9.42 -18.77 15.99
CA PRO A 161 -8.73 -18.79 14.70
C PRO A 161 -9.22 -17.65 13.79
N LEU A 162 -8.35 -17.25 12.86
CA LEU A 162 -8.76 -16.48 11.69
C LEU A 162 -9.42 -17.45 10.70
N VAL A 163 -10.69 -17.24 10.39
CA VAL A 163 -11.46 -18.12 9.51
C VAL A 163 -11.57 -17.47 8.14
N VAL A 164 -11.14 -18.17 7.09
CA VAL A 164 -11.29 -17.74 5.70
C VAL A 164 -12.12 -18.77 4.96
N GLU A 165 -13.15 -18.32 4.27
CA GLU A 165 -14.06 -19.15 3.49
C GLU A 165 -14.04 -18.69 2.04
N PHE A 166 -13.80 -19.61 1.12
CA PHE A 166 -13.84 -19.39 -0.32
C PHE A 166 -15.06 -20.10 -0.90
N GLU A 167 -15.91 -19.35 -1.60
CA GLU A 167 -17.13 -19.87 -2.21
C GLU A 167 -17.12 -19.60 -3.71
N ASP A 168 -17.31 -20.64 -4.52
CA ASP A 168 -17.61 -20.54 -5.94
C ASP A 168 -19.00 -21.14 -6.24
N ARG A 169 -19.33 -21.34 -7.53
CA ARG A 169 -20.64 -21.90 -7.91
C ARG A 169 -20.85 -23.36 -7.52
N LEU A 170 -19.79 -24.09 -7.24
CA LEU A 170 -19.77 -25.54 -7.09
C LEU A 170 -19.43 -25.98 -5.66
N MET A 171 -18.58 -25.21 -4.98
CA MET A 171 -17.98 -25.60 -3.71
C MET A 171 -17.79 -24.39 -2.79
N SER A 172 -17.93 -24.64 -1.48
CA SER A 172 -17.45 -23.75 -0.42
C SER A 172 -16.39 -24.48 0.39
N GLU A 173 -15.25 -23.82 0.60
CA GLU A 173 -14.13 -24.32 1.39
C GLU A 173 -13.88 -23.36 2.55
N GLN A 174 -13.93 -23.88 3.78
CA GLN A 174 -13.63 -23.13 4.99
C GLN A 174 -12.29 -23.57 5.57
N ILE A 175 -11.42 -22.61 5.85
CA ILE A 175 -10.07 -22.83 6.37
C ILE A 175 -9.91 -22.02 7.65
N GLU A 176 -9.43 -22.68 8.71
CA GLU A 176 -9.14 -22.06 9.99
C GLU A 176 -7.62 -21.92 10.15
N PHE A 177 -7.15 -20.68 10.30
CA PHE A 177 -5.76 -20.36 10.56
C PHE A 177 -5.57 -20.10 12.05
N SER A 178 -4.65 -20.83 12.67
CA SER A 178 -4.23 -20.55 14.05
C SER A 178 -3.63 -19.15 14.13
N THR A 179 -4.06 -18.40 15.14
CA THR A 179 -3.53 -17.08 15.48
C THR A 179 -2.60 -17.22 16.69
N PHE A 180 -1.65 -16.31 16.81
CA PHE A 180 -0.70 -16.30 17.92
C PHE A 180 -0.30 -14.87 18.26
N HIS A 181 0.26 -14.67 19.44
CA HIS A 181 0.84 -13.39 19.83
C HIS A 181 2.21 -13.22 19.17
N LEU A 182 2.44 -12.06 18.56
CA LEU A 182 3.73 -11.66 18.01
C LEU A 182 4.27 -10.52 18.85
N ASP A 183 5.47 -10.70 19.37
CA ASP A 183 6.21 -9.66 20.09
C ASP A 183 6.91 -8.74 19.08
N ILE A 184 6.10 -7.97 18.36
CA ILE A 184 6.51 -6.98 17.38
C ILE A 184 5.81 -5.68 17.72
N ASP A 185 6.58 -4.64 18.04
CA ASP A 185 6.04 -3.31 18.31
C ASP A 185 5.49 -2.70 17.01
N PHE A 186 4.20 -2.38 16.98
CA PHE A 186 3.59 -1.66 15.87
C PHE A 186 3.74 -0.14 16.09
N PRO A 187 4.66 0.53 15.38
CA PRO A 187 5.03 1.92 15.71
C PRO A 187 3.96 2.95 15.30
N TYR A 188 2.92 2.51 14.59
CA TYR A 188 1.82 3.35 14.12
C TYR A 188 0.53 3.16 14.94
N GLY A 189 0.58 2.40 16.04
CA GLY A 189 -0.57 2.16 16.91
C GLY A 189 -0.78 3.30 17.91
N ASP A 190 -2.05 3.66 18.14
CA ASP A 190 -2.46 4.67 19.14
C ASP A 190 -2.36 4.15 20.60
N GLU A 191 -2.00 2.88 20.80
CA GLU A 191 -2.16 2.19 22.08
C GLU A 191 -1.02 2.45 23.09
N ASN A 192 0.09 3.06 22.68
CA ASN A 192 1.21 3.39 23.58
C ASN A 192 1.88 4.74 23.24
N PRO A 193 1.29 5.88 23.66
CA PRO A 193 1.92 7.19 23.50
C PRO A 193 3.27 7.32 24.24
N GLU A 194 3.53 6.50 25.26
CA GLU A 194 4.80 6.48 25.98
C GLU A 194 5.94 5.83 25.18
N LEU A 195 5.65 4.85 24.31
CA LEU A 195 6.65 4.25 23.40
C LEU A 195 6.91 5.12 22.18
N GLN A 196 5.89 5.86 21.70
CA GLN A 196 6.06 6.90 20.66
C GLN A 196 6.98 8.04 21.11
N SER A 197 7.16 8.23 22.43
CA SER A 197 8.04 9.23 23.03
C SER A 197 9.49 8.78 23.22
N GLN A 198 9.81 7.51 22.93
CA GLN A 198 11.19 7.03 22.90
C GLN A 198 11.76 7.16 21.48
N PRO A 199 12.71 8.08 21.24
CA PRO A 199 13.16 8.46 19.91
C PRO A 199 14.00 7.41 19.16
N ASP A 200 14.39 6.29 19.80
CA ASP A 200 15.54 5.49 19.33
C ASP A 200 15.22 4.10 18.76
N HIS A 201 13.96 3.64 18.70
CA HIS A 201 13.69 2.21 18.41
C HIS A 201 12.72 1.91 17.27
N SER A 202 11.93 2.87 16.76
CA SER A 202 11.03 2.60 15.64
C SER A 202 11.66 2.97 14.30
N LEU A 203 11.83 1.99 13.42
CA LEU A 203 12.26 2.21 12.03
C LEU A 203 11.12 2.86 11.21
N THR A 204 10.91 4.14 11.42
CA THR A 204 9.82 4.92 10.81
C THR A 204 10.36 6.22 10.24
N ILE A 205 9.87 6.62 9.07
CA ILE A 205 10.31 7.88 8.48
C ILE A 205 9.78 9.09 9.28
N ASP A 206 10.64 10.08 9.50
CA ASP A 206 10.24 11.38 10.00
C ASP A 206 9.82 12.29 8.84
N HIS A 207 8.51 12.37 8.59
CA HIS A 207 7.94 13.23 7.56
C HIS A 207 8.17 14.73 7.81
N SER A 208 8.46 15.14 9.05
CA SER A 208 8.76 16.53 9.38
C SER A 208 10.20 16.92 9.07
N ARG A 209 11.10 15.94 8.90
CA ARG A 209 12.53 16.13 8.67
C ARG A 209 13.02 15.30 7.48
N LEU A 210 12.38 15.48 6.33
CA LEU A 210 12.80 14.85 5.08
C LEU A 210 14.09 15.47 4.54
N GLN A 211 15.00 14.62 4.06
CA GLN A 211 16.21 14.98 3.34
C GLN A 211 15.95 15.04 1.82
N PHE A 212 15.16 14.10 1.29
CA PHE A 212 14.64 14.19 -0.07
C PHE A 212 13.31 13.45 -0.24
N GLU A 213 12.59 13.84 -1.30
CA GLU A 213 11.39 13.17 -1.78
C GLU A 213 11.46 13.05 -3.31
N VAL A 214 11.17 11.86 -3.83
CA VAL A 214 11.11 11.61 -5.28
C VAL A 214 9.89 10.74 -5.64
N ILE A 215 9.25 11.06 -6.76
CA ILE A 215 8.14 10.27 -7.33
C ILE A 215 8.56 9.76 -8.70
N LEU A 216 8.54 8.44 -8.85
CA LEU A 216 9.03 7.73 -10.03
C LEU A 216 7.90 6.92 -10.70
N GLN A 217 7.98 6.76 -12.02
CA GLN A 217 7.16 5.81 -12.76
C GLN A 217 7.58 4.38 -12.41
N SER A 218 6.58 3.57 -12.04
CA SER A 218 6.74 2.23 -11.50
C SER A 218 7.36 1.23 -12.46
N ASP A 219 6.93 1.23 -13.73
CA ASP A 219 7.34 0.22 -14.72
C ASP A 219 8.85 0.26 -15.00
N ILE A 220 9.42 1.46 -15.06
CA ILE A 220 10.86 1.67 -15.28
C ILE A 220 11.66 1.20 -14.07
N LEU A 221 11.18 1.54 -12.86
CA LEU A 221 11.77 1.05 -11.62
C LEU A 221 11.76 -0.49 -11.60
N ALA A 222 10.65 -1.13 -11.98
CA ALA A 222 10.55 -2.59 -12.04
C ALA A 222 11.66 -3.20 -12.93
N ASN A 223 11.81 -2.71 -14.15
CA ASN A 223 12.82 -3.22 -15.07
C ASN A 223 14.25 -3.06 -14.52
N MET A 224 14.52 -1.91 -13.92
CA MET A 224 15.82 -1.61 -13.33
C MET A 224 16.13 -2.48 -12.11
N LEU A 225 15.15 -2.76 -11.24
CA LEU A 225 15.32 -3.69 -10.12
C LEU A 225 15.59 -5.13 -10.58
N GLN A 226 14.93 -5.56 -11.66
CA GLN A 226 15.20 -6.87 -12.27
C GLN A 226 16.64 -6.96 -12.75
N ASP A 227 17.15 -5.90 -13.38
CA ASP A 227 18.53 -5.83 -13.84
C ASP A 227 19.51 -5.83 -12.64
N LEU A 228 19.26 -5.05 -11.59
CA LEU A 228 20.05 -5.06 -10.35
C LEU A 228 20.12 -6.45 -9.71
N GLN A 229 19.02 -7.20 -9.74
CA GLN A 229 18.98 -8.57 -9.23
C GLN A 229 19.86 -9.51 -10.06
N ASN A 230 19.77 -9.41 -11.39
CA ASN A 230 20.53 -10.25 -12.31
C ASN A 230 22.05 -10.00 -12.24
N LEU A 231 22.46 -8.81 -11.79
CA LEU A 231 23.85 -8.42 -11.62
C LEU A 231 24.49 -8.92 -10.32
N ASN A 232 23.73 -9.60 -9.45
CA ASN A 232 24.17 -9.98 -8.11
C ASN A 232 24.66 -8.78 -7.29
N THR A 233 23.88 -7.70 -7.28
CA THR A 233 24.15 -6.50 -6.48
C THR A 233 24.24 -6.86 -4.99
N GLU A 234 25.26 -6.37 -4.30
CA GLU A 234 25.43 -6.53 -2.84
C GLU A 234 25.07 -5.24 -2.11
N ASP A 235 25.62 -4.12 -2.58
CA ASP A 235 25.31 -2.76 -2.12
C ASP A 235 24.64 -1.97 -3.24
N LEU A 236 23.64 -1.18 -2.88
CA LEU A 236 22.94 -0.28 -3.79
C LEU A 236 23.16 1.15 -3.33
N PHE A 237 23.67 2.00 -4.23
CA PHE A 237 23.72 3.43 -4.02
C PHE A 237 22.59 4.10 -4.79
N VAL A 238 21.78 4.91 -4.10
CA VAL A 238 20.74 5.74 -4.70
C VAL A 238 21.22 7.17 -4.67
N PHE A 239 21.55 7.70 -5.84
CA PHE A 239 21.98 9.08 -5.99
C PHE A 239 20.82 9.92 -6.53
N VAL A 240 20.53 11.02 -5.86
CA VAL A 240 19.54 12.01 -6.30
C VAL A 240 20.20 13.38 -6.38
N SER A 241 19.91 14.13 -7.44
CA SER A 241 20.43 15.47 -7.61
C SER A 241 19.45 16.36 -8.34
N ASN A 242 19.20 17.53 -7.77
CA ASN A 242 18.53 18.64 -8.44
C ASN A 242 19.52 19.77 -8.77
N LYS A 243 20.85 19.53 -8.65
CA LYS A 243 21.88 20.47 -9.10
C LYS A 243 21.78 20.68 -10.59
N ARG A 244 21.19 21.81 -10.93
CA ARG A 244 21.23 22.34 -12.27
C ARG A 244 22.66 22.80 -12.57
N GLY A 245 23.37 22.09 -13.43
CA GLY A 245 24.10 22.81 -14.46
C GLY A 245 23.09 23.72 -15.20
N VAL A 246 23.51 24.87 -15.73
CA VAL A 246 22.69 26.04 -16.18
C VAL A 246 21.34 25.75 -16.91
N SER A 247 21.09 24.54 -17.42
CA SER A 247 19.76 24.11 -17.92
C SER A 247 19.44 22.60 -17.73
N GLY A 248 20.15 21.89 -16.84
CA GLY A 248 20.10 20.43 -16.73
C GLY A 248 18.83 19.89 -16.04
N PRO A 249 18.37 18.69 -16.41
CA PRO A 249 17.24 18.03 -15.76
C PRO A 249 17.64 17.46 -14.38
N ASN A 250 16.64 17.13 -13.56
CA ASN A 250 16.87 16.40 -12.31
C ASN A 250 17.41 15.00 -12.59
N HIS A 251 18.27 14.48 -11.70
CA HIS A 251 18.93 13.20 -11.86
C HIS A 251 18.59 12.24 -10.71
N VAL A 252 18.29 11.00 -11.06
CA VAL A 252 18.16 9.88 -10.13
C VAL A 252 18.95 8.73 -10.72
N ASN A 253 19.96 8.24 -10.02
CA ASN A 253 20.81 7.14 -10.47
C ASN A 253 20.84 6.04 -9.42
N PHE A 254 20.86 4.80 -9.89
CA PHE A 254 21.02 3.62 -9.07
C PHE A 254 22.35 2.97 -9.43
N VAL A 255 23.29 2.97 -8.49
CA VAL A 255 24.61 2.39 -8.69
C VAL A 255 24.64 1.05 -7.97
N SER A 256 24.72 -0.03 -8.73
CA SER A 256 25.00 -1.36 -8.22
C SER A 256 26.47 -1.47 -7.87
N LYS A 257 26.78 -2.12 -6.75
CA LYS A 257 28.10 -2.67 -6.47
C LYS A 257 27.95 -4.16 -6.17
N GLY A 258 28.65 -4.98 -6.95
CA GLY A 258 28.77 -6.42 -6.75
C GLY A 258 30.23 -6.86 -6.75
N ALA A 259 30.47 -8.17 -6.73
CA ALA A 259 31.82 -8.73 -6.64
C ALA A 259 32.78 -8.31 -7.78
N ILE A 260 32.24 -8.02 -8.97
CA ILE A 260 33.03 -7.71 -10.18
C ILE A 260 33.20 -6.20 -10.45
N GLY A 261 32.62 -5.34 -9.61
CA GLY A 261 32.69 -3.89 -9.76
C GLY A 261 31.34 -3.19 -9.63
N TYR A 262 31.23 -2.04 -10.29
CA TYR A 262 30.10 -1.13 -10.19
C TYR A 262 29.35 -1.00 -11.52
N LEU A 263 28.03 -0.82 -11.45
CA LEU A 263 27.20 -0.48 -12.61
C LEU A 263 26.30 0.72 -12.27
N LYS A 264 26.37 1.78 -13.09
CA LYS A 264 25.51 2.96 -12.96
C LYS A 264 24.30 2.83 -13.88
N LEU A 265 23.12 2.75 -13.29
CA LEU A 265 21.82 2.77 -13.98
C LEU A 265 21.23 4.17 -13.85
N ILE A 266 21.03 4.84 -14.97
CA ILE A 266 20.52 6.21 -15.01
C ILE A 266 19.00 6.16 -15.16
N PHE A 267 18.27 6.69 -14.19
CA PHE A 267 16.82 6.79 -14.29
C PHE A 267 16.45 7.96 -15.23
N PRO A 268 15.53 7.76 -16.18
CA PRO A 268 15.17 8.81 -17.13
C PRO A 268 14.59 10.05 -16.45
N SER A 269 15.02 11.23 -16.90
CA SER A 269 14.62 12.51 -16.32
C SER A 269 13.37 13.12 -16.97
N ALA A 270 12.72 12.42 -17.90
CA ALA A 270 11.49 12.88 -18.52
C ALA A 270 10.41 13.09 -17.45
N ARG A 271 9.63 14.18 -17.52
CA ARG A 271 8.64 14.53 -16.48
C ARG A 271 7.55 13.47 -16.25
N THR A 272 7.27 12.64 -17.26
CA THR A 272 6.35 11.51 -17.14
C THR A 272 6.91 10.39 -16.27
N MET A 273 8.24 10.25 -16.27
CA MET A 273 9.00 9.20 -15.60
C MET A 273 9.48 9.66 -14.22
N LEU A 274 10.11 10.83 -14.13
CA LEU A 274 10.51 11.52 -12.91
C LEU A 274 9.53 12.66 -12.63
N GLN A 275 8.50 12.36 -11.84
CA GLN A 275 7.34 13.24 -11.65
C GLN A 275 7.61 14.35 -10.62
N LYS A 276 8.43 14.05 -9.60
CA LYS A 276 8.81 14.98 -8.54
C LYS A 276 10.22 14.63 -8.05
N LEU A 277 11.04 15.65 -7.75
CA LEU A 277 12.27 15.52 -6.97
C LEU A 277 12.46 16.80 -6.16
N GLU A 278 12.47 16.67 -4.84
CA GLU A 278 12.73 17.75 -3.89
C GLU A 278 13.84 17.31 -2.93
N ILE A 279 14.78 18.20 -2.69
CA ILE A 279 15.92 17.99 -1.79
C ILE A 279 15.89 19.10 -0.74
N TYR A 280 16.14 18.73 0.50
CA TYR A 280 16.12 19.63 1.64
C TYR A 280 17.46 19.59 2.36
N LYS A 281 17.83 20.74 2.94
CA LYS A 281 18.95 20.87 3.86
C LYS A 281 18.42 21.24 5.24
N ASP A 282 19.07 20.73 6.28
CA ASP A 282 18.76 21.15 7.64
C ASP A 282 19.32 22.56 7.86
N SER A 283 18.42 23.51 8.12
CA SER A 283 18.77 24.90 8.43
C SER A 283 18.12 25.27 9.76
N GLU A 284 18.92 25.29 10.82
CA GLU A 284 18.48 25.64 12.18
C GLU A 284 17.36 24.71 12.72
N GLY A 285 17.34 23.44 12.31
CA GLY A 285 16.38 22.43 12.79
C GLY A 285 15.15 22.25 11.89
N GLU A 286 14.97 23.10 10.89
CA GLU A 286 13.87 23.03 9.92
C GLU A 286 14.39 22.62 8.53
N PRO A 287 13.72 21.69 7.83
CA PRO A 287 14.10 21.32 6.47
C PRO A 287 13.75 22.44 5.48
N VAL A 288 14.76 23.02 4.85
CA VAL A 288 14.58 24.05 3.81
C VAL A 288 14.93 23.47 2.44
N GLN A 289 14.03 23.64 1.48
CA GLN A 289 14.24 23.16 0.11
C GLN A 289 15.49 23.82 -0.49
N THR A 290 16.36 23.00 -1.07
CA THR A 290 17.66 23.44 -1.58
C THR A 290 17.98 22.82 -2.94
N THR A 291 19.04 23.32 -3.57
CA THR A 291 19.63 22.72 -4.76
C THR A 291 20.89 21.97 -4.35
N ASP A 292 20.82 20.64 -4.26
CA ASP A 292 21.92 19.80 -3.83
C ASP A 292 21.94 18.40 -4.48
N SER A 293 22.85 17.56 -4.02
CA SER A 293 22.96 16.14 -4.38
C SER A 293 23.12 15.30 -3.12
N ILE A 294 22.45 14.15 -3.10
CA ILE A 294 22.45 13.20 -1.98
C ILE A 294 22.76 11.82 -2.53
N LEU A 295 23.62 11.10 -1.83
CA LEU A 295 23.88 9.68 -2.03
C LEU A 295 23.32 8.90 -0.83
N SER A 296 22.57 7.84 -1.11
CA SER A 296 22.10 6.91 -0.07
C SER A 296 22.67 5.53 -0.29
N THR A 297 23.16 4.88 0.76
CA THR A 297 23.79 3.54 0.67
C THR A 297 22.92 2.48 1.35
N LEU A 298 22.46 1.49 0.60
CA LEU A 298 21.53 0.47 1.06
C LEU A 298 22.10 -0.94 0.85
N GLY A 299 21.78 -1.85 1.77
CA GLY A 299 21.98 -3.27 1.51
C GLY A 299 21.00 -3.76 0.46
N PHE A 300 21.48 -4.42 -0.59
CA PHE A 300 20.59 -4.83 -1.68
C PHE A 300 19.65 -5.97 -1.29
N LEU A 301 20.07 -6.86 -0.39
CA LEU A 301 19.25 -8.01 0.03
C LEU A 301 17.93 -7.61 0.72
N PRO A 302 17.90 -6.67 1.68
CA PRO A 302 16.63 -6.09 2.15
C PRO A 302 15.88 -5.35 1.04
N PHE A 303 16.59 -4.57 0.23
CA PHE A 303 15.99 -3.72 -0.80
C PHE A 303 15.25 -4.51 -1.89
N ILE A 304 15.82 -5.62 -2.37
CA ILE A 304 15.20 -6.43 -3.43
C ILE A 304 13.91 -7.12 -2.97
N ARG A 305 13.61 -7.17 -1.67
CA ARG A 305 12.33 -7.69 -1.17
C ARG A 305 11.16 -6.79 -1.60
N VAL A 306 11.43 -5.49 -1.80
CA VAL A 306 10.48 -4.54 -2.40
C VAL A 306 10.11 -4.95 -3.83
N PHE A 307 11.00 -5.63 -4.56
CA PHE A 307 10.83 -5.91 -5.99
C PHE A 307 9.57 -6.71 -6.34
N ARG A 308 9.17 -7.68 -5.50
CA ARG A 308 7.92 -8.43 -5.73
C ARG A 308 6.69 -7.52 -5.74
N ALA A 309 6.74 -6.42 -4.99
CA ALA A 309 5.70 -5.41 -4.96
C ALA A 309 5.64 -4.54 -6.21
N VAL A 310 6.79 -4.29 -6.82
CA VAL A 310 6.91 -3.35 -7.94
C VAL A 310 6.20 -3.87 -9.20
N LYS A 311 5.99 -5.20 -9.32
CA LYS A 311 5.23 -5.79 -10.45
C LYS A 311 3.74 -5.42 -10.49
N LEU A 312 3.17 -5.00 -9.36
CA LEU A 312 1.74 -4.67 -9.21
C LEU A 312 1.52 -3.16 -9.10
N LEU A 313 2.57 -2.38 -9.38
CA LEU A 313 2.69 -1.01 -8.94
C LEU A 313 2.16 -0.02 -9.97
N SER A 314 1.37 0.94 -9.49
CA SER A 314 0.92 2.08 -10.30
C SER A 314 1.73 3.36 -10.07
N LYS A 315 2.25 3.57 -8.85
CA LYS A 315 3.05 4.76 -8.49
C LYS A 315 4.08 4.39 -7.43
N CYS A 316 5.29 4.92 -7.57
CA CYS A 316 6.37 4.78 -6.59
C CYS A 316 6.73 6.15 -6.01
N LYS A 317 6.79 6.26 -4.68
CA LYS A 317 7.35 7.40 -3.97
C LYS A 317 8.52 6.90 -3.12
N ILE A 318 9.67 7.56 -3.21
CA ILE A 318 10.85 7.27 -2.40
C ILE A 318 11.17 8.50 -1.58
N MET A 319 11.47 8.31 -0.30
CA MET A 319 11.82 9.38 0.63
C MET A 319 13.00 8.94 1.48
N LYS A 320 13.75 9.92 1.99
CA LYS A 320 14.75 9.71 3.03
C LYS A 320 14.64 10.85 4.04
N ASP A 321 14.76 10.56 5.31
CA ASP A 321 14.84 11.56 6.37
C ASP A 321 16.29 11.82 6.83
N PHE A 322 16.47 12.82 7.69
CA PHE A 322 17.78 13.12 8.28
C PHE A 322 18.26 12.09 9.30
N ASN A 323 17.42 11.16 9.74
CA ASN A 323 17.76 10.07 10.67
C ASN A 323 18.35 8.85 9.94
N GLY A 324 18.40 8.87 8.60
CA GLY A 324 18.92 7.77 7.79
C GLY A 324 17.89 6.68 7.52
N VAL A 325 16.60 6.95 7.73
CA VAL A 325 15.52 6.05 7.32
C VAL A 325 15.16 6.33 5.87
N PHE A 326 15.23 5.30 5.05
CA PHE A 326 14.88 5.30 3.64
C PHE A 326 13.53 4.60 3.45
N LEU A 327 12.54 5.32 2.94
CA LEU A 327 11.20 4.80 2.71
C LEU A 327 10.92 4.61 1.22
N ILE A 328 10.41 3.44 0.85
CA ILE A 328 9.75 3.21 -0.44
C ILE A 328 8.27 2.99 -0.22
N GLN A 329 7.46 3.88 -0.75
CA GLN A 329 6.01 3.83 -0.70
C GLN A 329 5.43 3.53 -2.08
N LEU A 330 4.59 2.51 -2.11
CA LEU A 330 4.08 1.87 -3.30
C LEU A 330 2.54 1.87 -3.28
N LEU A 331 1.92 2.22 -4.40
CA LEU A 331 0.47 2.13 -4.59
C LEU A 331 0.12 1.05 -5.63
N CYS A 332 -0.49 -0.04 -5.18
CA CYS A 332 -0.94 -1.15 -6.03
C CYS A 332 -2.44 -0.99 -6.33
N ARG A 333 -2.78 -0.58 -7.55
CA ARG A 333 -4.18 -0.39 -7.96
C ARG A 333 -4.78 -1.71 -8.46
N ASN A 334 -6.01 -1.98 -8.06
CA ASN A 334 -6.81 -3.06 -8.66
C ASN A 334 -7.80 -2.46 -9.69
N THR A 335 -7.54 -2.69 -10.97
CA THR A 335 -8.36 -2.14 -12.06
C THR A 335 -9.79 -2.69 -12.08
N ALA A 336 -10.05 -3.85 -11.45
CA ALA A 336 -11.37 -4.45 -11.36
C ALA A 336 -12.28 -3.75 -10.32
N ALA A 337 -11.70 -3.08 -9.31
CA ALA A 337 -12.42 -2.44 -8.22
C ALA A 337 -12.37 -0.90 -8.33
N LYS A 338 -13.30 -0.30 -9.08
CA LYS A 338 -13.28 1.15 -9.41
C LYS A 338 -13.33 2.09 -8.20
N SER A 339 -13.99 1.70 -7.12
CA SER A 339 -14.11 2.49 -5.88
C SER A 339 -12.95 2.25 -4.91
N TYR A 340 -12.05 1.31 -5.21
CA TYR A 340 -10.93 0.98 -4.36
C TYR A 340 -9.71 1.85 -4.72
N PRO A 341 -9.17 2.64 -3.79
CA PRO A 341 -8.02 3.51 -4.04
C PRO A 341 -6.72 2.75 -4.36
N GLY A 342 -6.65 1.46 -4.05
CA GLY A 342 -5.45 0.62 -4.19
C GLY A 342 -4.91 0.19 -2.82
N THR A 343 -4.02 -0.81 -2.81
CA THR A 343 -3.26 -1.22 -1.62
C THR A 343 -2.06 -0.31 -1.47
N LEU A 344 -1.88 0.22 -0.26
CA LEU A 344 -0.71 1.02 0.07
C LEU A 344 0.33 0.14 0.75
N ILE A 345 1.57 0.24 0.30
CA ILE A 345 2.69 -0.56 0.82
C ILE A 345 3.83 0.39 1.11
N ALA A 346 4.33 0.38 2.34
CA ALA A 346 5.43 1.21 2.79
C ALA A 346 6.55 0.31 3.31
N PHE A 347 7.76 0.47 2.79
CA PHE A 347 8.96 -0.22 3.24
C PHE A 347 9.93 0.78 3.84
N ASN A 348 10.14 0.74 5.16
CA ASN A 348 11.18 1.55 5.81
C ASN A 348 12.45 0.70 5.93
N MET A 349 13.58 1.27 5.52
CA MET A 349 14.89 0.61 5.52
C MET A 349 15.91 1.51 6.19
N LEU A 350 16.81 0.91 6.96
CA LEU A 350 17.93 1.63 7.55
C LEU A 350 19.05 1.79 6.52
N GLU A 351 19.56 3.01 6.37
CA GLU A 351 20.75 3.29 5.58
C GLU A 351 22.00 2.65 6.21
N LYS A 352 22.90 2.11 5.37
CA LYS A 352 24.22 1.68 5.83
C LYS A 352 25.08 2.91 6.11
N SER A 353 25.50 3.11 7.36
CA SER A 353 26.55 4.07 7.66
C SER A 353 27.91 3.52 7.21
N GLU A 354 28.69 4.33 6.49
CA GLU A 354 30.11 4.01 6.27
C GLU A 354 30.88 4.20 7.58
N ILE A 355 31.80 3.29 7.88
CA ILE A 355 32.67 3.38 9.06
C ILE A 355 33.53 4.65 8.91
N GLY A 356 33.20 5.69 9.68
CA GLY A 356 33.96 6.95 9.74
C GLY A 356 33.33 8.15 9.03
N GLY A 357 32.18 8.01 8.37
CA GLY A 357 31.41 9.12 7.82
C GLY A 357 30.19 9.43 8.69
N THR A 358 30.05 10.68 9.15
CA THR A 358 28.72 11.19 9.50
C THR A 358 27.86 11.05 8.25
N GLY A 359 26.71 10.36 8.31
CA GLY A 359 25.85 9.96 7.19
C GLY A 359 25.23 11.10 6.35
N GLN A 360 26.04 12.10 6.02
CA GLN A 360 25.70 13.36 5.39
C GLN A 360 26.82 13.71 4.40
N THR A 361 26.92 12.96 3.31
CA THR A 361 27.68 13.44 2.14
C THR A 361 26.73 14.27 1.29
N VAL A 362 26.60 15.53 1.68
CA VAL A 362 25.87 16.56 0.95
C VAL A 362 26.92 17.33 0.13
N ASP A 363 26.65 17.55 -1.16
CA ASP A 363 27.61 18.08 -2.14
C ASP A 363 28.62 17.07 -2.71
N ILE A 364 28.11 16.00 -3.34
CA ILE A 364 28.96 15.01 -4.03
C ILE A 364 28.87 15.16 -5.54
N ASP A 365 30.04 15.19 -6.19
CA ASP A 365 30.17 14.89 -7.61
C ASP A 365 30.21 13.37 -7.79
N ILE A 366 29.13 12.78 -8.33
CA ILE A 366 29.03 11.33 -8.53
C ILE A 366 30.13 10.79 -9.44
N ASP A 367 30.59 11.57 -10.41
CA ASP A 367 31.62 11.14 -11.35
C ASP A 367 33.01 11.12 -10.68
N SER A 368 33.16 11.82 -9.54
CA SER A 368 34.37 11.78 -8.72
C SER A 368 34.42 10.60 -7.72
N LEU A 369 33.26 10.06 -7.32
CA LEU A 369 33.17 8.91 -6.40
C LEU A 369 33.61 7.59 -7.05
N PHE A 370 33.55 7.58 -8.38
CA PHE A 370 33.57 6.40 -9.19
C PHE A 370 34.60 6.66 -10.31
N ASP A 371 35.82 6.12 -10.18
CA ASP A 371 36.91 6.27 -11.19
C ASP A 371 36.46 5.83 -12.60
N ASP A 372 36.26 6.78 -13.51
CA ASP A 372 35.55 6.68 -14.81
C ASP A 372 36.03 5.58 -15.78
N GLN A 373 37.14 4.90 -15.49
CA GLN A 373 37.76 3.94 -16.41
C GLN A 373 37.14 2.53 -16.40
N VAL A 374 36.15 2.24 -15.53
CA VAL A 374 35.64 0.86 -15.32
C VAL A 374 34.12 0.72 -15.49
N TYR A 375 33.36 1.79 -15.77
CA TYR A 375 31.88 1.70 -15.80
C TYR A 375 31.30 1.20 -17.12
N GLN A 376 30.28 0.36 -16.99
CA GLN A 376 29.28 0.19 -18.03
C GLN A 376 28.08 1.10 -17.67
N VAL A 377 27.70 1.99 -18.58
CA VAL A 377 26.52 2.85 -18.43
C VAL A 377 25.39 2.24 -19.24
N ARG A 378 24.23 2.03 -18.60
CA ARG A 378 23.01 1.60 -19.30
C ARG A 378 21.94 2.68 -19.14
N GLU A 379 21.56 3.28 -20.26
CA GLU A 379 20.46 4.23 -20.34
C GLU A 379 19.15 3.50 -20.68
N TYR A 380 18.08 3.81 -19.95
CA TYR A 380 16.74 3.32 -20.26
C TYR A 380 16.02 4.34 -21.14
N ASN A 381 16.35 4.38 -22.42
CA ASN A 381 15.55 5.06 -23.42
C ASN A 381 14.61 4.07 -24.12
N ASP A 382 13.33 4.40 -24.22
CA ASP A 382 12.32 3.65 -24.98
C ASP A 382 12.70 3.63 -26.48
N ASN A 383 13.19 2.48 -26.95
CA ASN A 383 12.73 1.78 -28.16
C ASN A 383 13.72 0.69 -28.60
N PRO A 384 13.22 -0.53 -28.82
CA PRO A 384 13.58 -1.23 -30.04
C PRO A 384 12.36 -1.83 -30.75
N HIS A 385 12.09 -1.28 -31.94
CA HIS A 385 11.28 -1.80 -33.05
C HIS A 385 9.75 -1.95 -32.92
N GLU A 386 9.11 -1.25 -33.86
CA GLU A 386 7.71 -1.24 -34.26
C GLU A 386 7.08 -2.63 -34.41
N GLY A 387 5.96 -2.82 -33.71
CA GLY A 387 4.89 -3.75 -34.03
C GLY A 387 3.57 -3.11 -33.62
N ALA A 388 2.85 -2.56 -34.60
CA ALA A 388 1.69 -1.70 -34.38
C ALA A 388 0.59 -2.32 -33.50
N THR A 389 0.25 -1.64 -32.40
CA THR A 389 -1.10 -1.66 -31.82
C THR A 389 -1.40 -0.29 -31.23
N ALA A 390 -2.48 0.34 -31.71
CA ALA A 390 -2.87 1.70 -31.36
C ALA A 390 -3.23 1.83 -29.87
N SER A 391 -2.42 2.57 -29.13
CA SER A 391 -2.71 3.01 -27.76
C SER A 391 -3.72 4.16 -27.80
N ARG A 392 -4.89 3.93 -27.23
CA ARG A 392 -5.94 4.93 -27.06
C ARG A 392 -5.57 5.83 -25.89
N GLU A 393 -5.29 7.10 -26.17
CA GLU A 393 -5.07 8.14 -25.15
C GLU A 393 -6.29 8.21 -24.21
N VAL A 394 -6.03 7.99 -22.92
CA VAL A 394 -6.97 8.32 -21.84
C VAL A 394 -6.47 9.60 -21.21
N GLN A 395 -7.25 10.66 -21.39
CA GLN A 395 -7.00 11.99 -20.88
C GLN A 395 -7.31 12.03 -19.37
N GLU A 396 -6.30 11.80 -18.51
CA GLU A 396 -6.43 12.00 -17.05
C GLU A 396 -6.07 13.46 -16.70
N ASN A 397 -7.11 14.31 -16.58
CA ASN A 397 -7.00 15.57 -15.87
C ASN A 397 -7.57 15.39 -14.45
N GLN A 398 -6.70 15.09 -13.49
CA GLN A 398 -6.97 15.36 -12.06
C GLN A 398 -5.75 16.05 -11.47
N VAL A 399 -5.91 17.33 -11.14
CA VAL A 399 -4.91 18.14 -10.43
C VAL A 399 -4.94 17.70 -8.98
N PHE A 400 -3.90 17.00 -8.52
CA PHE A 400 -3.69 16.67 -7.12
C PHE A 400 -2.79 17.74 -6.48
N ASP A 401 -3.16 18.18 -5.28
CA ASP A 401 -2.38 19.12 -4.48
C ASP A 401 -1.12 18.45 -3.93
N SER A 402 0.05 19.06 -4.13
CA SER A 402 1.38 18.41 -4.02
C SER A 402 1.97 18.35 -2.61
N ASN A 403 1.25 18.86 -1.61
CA ASN A 403 1.75 19.09 -0.26
C ASN A 403 1.17 18.17 0.82
N GLU A 404 0.31 17.21 0.49
CA GLU A 404 -0.23 16.25 1.47
C GLU A 404 0.54 14.91 1.48
N PRO A 405 0.76 14.31 2.67
CA PRO A 405 1.30 12.95 2.76
C PRO A 405 0.35 11.98 2.03
N PHE A 406 0.92 11.05 1.25
CA PHE A 406 0.15 10.00 0.57
C PHE A 406 -0.46 9.06 1.62
N SER A 407 -1.70 9.36 2.01
CA SER A 407 -2.53 8.57 2.93
C SER A 407 -3.89 8.32 2.28
N TYR A 408 -4.61 7.27 2.69
CA TYR A 408 -6.01 7.07 2.27
C TYR A 408 -6.89 8.30 2.56
N ALA A 409 -6.55 9.10 3.57
CA ALA A 409 -7.21 10.36 3.87
C ALA A 409 -7.15 11.37 2.71
N ALA A 410 -6.04 11.42 1.96
CA ALA A 410 -5.88 12.31 0.81
C ALA A 410 -6.84 11.97 -0.36
N PHE A 411 -7.37 10.73 -0.40
CA PHE A 411 -8.31 10.27 -1.42
C PHE A 411 -9.78 10.37 -1.00
N ARG A 412 -10.08 10.60 0.29
CA ARG A 412 -11.48 10.62 0.81
C ARG A 412 -12.16 11.98 0.72
N ARG A 413 -11.53 13.03 0.17
CA ARG A 413 -12.19 14.33 -0.02
C ARG A 413 -13.26 14.24 -1.12
N ARG A 414 -14.52 14.27 -0.71
CA ARG A 414 -15.64 14.56 -1.61
C ARG A 414 -15.45 15.97 -2.19
N PRO A 415 -15.82 16.23 -3.46
CA PRO A 415 -15.75 17.58 -4.00
C PRO A 415 -16.61 18.50 -3.12
N SER A 416 -15.96 19.46 -2.47
CA SER A 416 -16.65 20.53 -1.77
C SER A 416 -17.36 21.40 -2.81
N ASN A 417 -18.69 21.36 -2.82
CA ASN A 417 -19.48 22.46 -3.38
C ASN A 417 -19.22 23.69 -2.51
N SER A 418 -18.19 24.47 -2.86
CA SER A 418 -18.08 25.84 -2.38
C SER A 418 -18.92 26.71 -3.31
N GLU A 419 -20.13 27.03 -2.85
CA GLU A 419 -20.80 28.25 -3.25
C GLU A 419 -19.86 29.44 -3.00
N SER A 420 -19.60 30.20 -4.06
CA SER A 420 -19.16 31.59 -3.90
C SER A 420 -19.77 32.42 -5.01
N GLU A 421 -20.94 33.00 -4.70
CA GLU A 421 -21.37 34.25 -5.32
C GLU A 421 -20.29 35.31 -5.09
N SER A 422 -19.83 35.98 -6.16
CA SER A 422 -19.93 37.44 -6.25
C SER A 422 -19.27 38.02 -7.51
N LYS A 423 -20.13 38.66 -8.31
CA LYS A 423 -19.93 39.94 -9.01
C LYS A 423 -18.61 40.17 -9.76
N ARG A 424 -18.70 40.14 -11.10
CA ARG A 424 -18.14 41.22 -11.93
C ARG A 424 -19.01 41.48 -13.16
N SER A 425 -19.64 42.65 -13.10
CA SER A 425 -20.26 43.40 -14.20
C SER A 425 -19.30 43.53 -15.39
N ARG A 426 -19.79 43.26 -16.59
CA ARG A 426 -19.38 44.03 -17.78
C ARG A 426 -20.48 44.04 -18.84
N MET A 427 -20.84 45.26 -19.23
CA MET A 427 -21.73 45.64 -20.33
C MET A 427 -21.22 45.15 -21.68
N GLU A 428 -22.17 44.71 -22.52
CA GLU A 428 -22.31 44.93 -23.98
C GLU A 428 -23.62 44.17 -24.33
N GLY A 429 -24.65 44.71 -24.98
CA GLY A 429 -24.67 45.71 -26.04
C GLY A 429 -25.32 45.07 -27.28
N GLU A 430 -26.66 44.99 -27.26
CA GLU A 430 -27.61 44.95 -28.39
C GLU A 430 -27.36 44.06 -29.64
N THR A 431 -28.29 43.14 -29.94
CA THR A 431 -29.34 43.27 -30.99
C THR A 431 -29.89 41.90 -31.45
N GLY A 432 -31.23 41.82 -31.63
CA GLY A 432 -31.81 41.09 -32.78
C GLY A 432 -32.57 39.77 -32.58
N ALA A 433 -33.91 39.89 -32.62
CA ALA A 433 -34.88 39.02 -33.34
C ALA A 433 -35.38 37.68 -32.74
N THR A 434 -36.58 37.76 -32.16
CA THR A 434 -37.83 37.00 -32.46
C THR A 434 -37.78 35.52 -32.89
N GLY A 435 -38.54 34.67 -32.19
CA GLY A 435 -39.09 33.42 -32.77
C GLY A 435 -39.51 32.35 -31.76
N SER A 436 -40.81 32.23 -31.53
CA SER A 436 -41.53 31.22 -30.74
C SER A 436 -41.35 29.77 -31.22
N THR A 437 -41.38 28.78 -30.33
CA THR A 437 -42.41 27.69 -30.24
C THR A 437 -42.09 26.60 -29.20
N GLU A 438 -43.07 26.36 -28.32
CA GLU A 438 -43.63 25.07 -27.86
C GLU A 438 -42.76 23.96 -27.19
N THR A 439 -43.07 23.76 -25.89
CA THR A 439 -43.09 22.53 -25.06
C THR A 439 -43.80 21.30 -25.70
N PRO A 440 -43.81 20.05 -25.14
CA PRO A 440 -43.53 19.64 -23.76
C PRO A 440 -42.80 18.28 -23.51
N LEU A 441 -42.43 18.13 -22.22
CA LEU A 441 -42.47 16.94 -21.34
C LEU A 441 -43.14 15.66 -21.87
N PHE A 442 -42.52 14.49 -21.60
CA PHE A 442 -43.21 13.33 -21.02
C PHE A 442 -42.23 12.39 -20.28
N LEU A 443 -42.67 12.03 -19.05
CA LEU A 443 -42.46 10.82 -18.23
C LEU A 443 -41.06 10.38 -17.81
#